data_AF-A0A7K2KS72-F1
#
_entry.id   AF-A0A7K2KS72-F1
#
_cell.length_a   1.000
_cell.length_b   1.000
_cell.length_c   1.000
_cell.angle_alpha   90.00
_cell.angle_beta   90.00
_cell.angle_gamma   90.00
#
_symmetry.space_group_name_H-M   'P 1'
#
loop_
_entity.id
_entity.type
_entity.pdbx_description
1 polymer ?
#
loop_
_entity_poly.entity_id
_entity_poly.type
_entity_poly.pdbx_seq_one_letter_code
_entity_poly.pdbx_strand_id
1 'polypeptide(L)'
;MSERPGYWDPLLAVRASAGTTLPWRETVTVLGPAETYLMGRWVERNWRNVPGPFYGAETDTCEMGPVVAPRHVMCDETGQEFVFRQPRQPAEVNRVLFAACNDPCGQYGMDGDQWWTTQSVRAWWHERARLREWAEHFATAPSGSHHFPYGLADLLSYLDGDLQAHLRGYLFWLEEGCPPTGSETLPDL
;
A
#
# COMPACT_ATOMS: atom_id res chain seq x y z
N MET A 1 14.02 -15.62 15.25
CA MET A 1 13.52 -14.24 15.09
C MET A 1 12.01 -14.34 15.01
N SER A 2 11.29 -13.89 16.03
CA SER A 2 9.83 -14.02 16.08
C SER A 2 9.22 -13.06 15.07
N GLU A 3 8.69 -13.59 13.96
CA GLU A 3 7.76 -12.86 13.11
C GLU A 3 6.57 -12.45 13.98
N ARG A 4 6.26 -11.16 14.04
CA ARG A 4 5.06 -10.69 14.73
C ARG A 4 3.88 -11.02 13.81
N PRO A 5 2.95 -11.91 14.19
CA PRO A 5 1.86 -12.33 13.32
C PRO A 5 0.71 -11.31 13.31
N GLY A 6 1.02 -10.02 13.47
CA GLY A 6 0.04 -8.98 13.75
C GLY A 6 0.18 -7.74 12.88
N TYR A 7 -0.93 -7.04 12.68
CA TYR A 7 -0.93 -5.69 12.11
C TYR A 7 -0.08 -4.76 12.98
N TRP A 8 0.75 -3.92 12.35
CA TRP A 8 1.58 -2.91 13.01
C TRP A 8 1.10 -1.55 12.52
N ASP A 9 0.76 -0.65 13.45
CA ASP A 9 0.26 0.69 13.11
C ASP A 9 1.36 1.52 12.43
N PRO A 10 1.24 1.80 11.11
CA PRO A 10 2.27 2.52 10.39
C PRO A 10 2.16 4.04 10.58
N LEU A 11 1.04 4.55 11.09
CA LEU A 11 0.84 5.99 11.29
C LEU A 11 1.76 6.54 12.39
N LEU A 12 2.22 5.70 13.32
CA LEU A 12 3.28 6.06 14.26
C LEU A 12 4.58 6.41 13.56
N ALA A 13 4.96 5.66 12.51
CA ALA A 13 6.15 5.95 11.73
C ALA A 13 5.96 7.16 10.82
N VAL A 14 4.74 7.41 10.32
CA VAL A 14 4.42 8.64 9.57
C VAL A 14 4.65 9.87 10.43
N ARG A 15 4.16 9.89 11.68
CA ARG A 15 4.35 11.02 12.60
C ARG A 15 5.83 11.31 12.90
N ALA A 16 6.68 10.28 12.82
CA ALA A 16 8.11 10.39 13.06
C ALA A 16 8.94 10.65 11.78
N SER A 17 8.32 10.69 10.60
CA SER A 17 9.05 10.70 9.33
C SER A 17 9.49 12.10 8.89
N ALA A 18 8.84 13.17 9.36
CA ALA A 18 9.19 14.54 8.99
C ALA A 18 10.65 14.86 9.35
N GLY A 19 11.41 15.38 8.38
CA GLY A 19 12.85 15.62 8.50
C GLY A 19 13.72 14.39 8.22
N THR A 20 13.13 13.23 7.90
CA THR A 20 13.89 12.05 7.48
C THR A 20 14.53 12.29 6.13
N THR A 21 15.83 12.04 6.05
CA THR A 21 16.62 12.14 4.84
C THR A 21 16.67 10.80 4.13
N LEU A 22 16.23 10.77 2.87
CA LEU A 22 16.22 9.59 2.02
C LEU A 22 17.16 9.80 0.82
N PRO A 23 18.30 9.09 0.77
CA PRO A 23 19.14 9.10 -0.40
C PRO A 23 18.47 8.29 -1.51
N TRP A 24 18.42 8.87 -2.71
CA TRP A 24 17.94 8.18 -3.90
C TRP A 24 18.80 8.58 -5.11
N ARG A 25 19.49 7.58 -5.68
CA ARG A 25 20.52 7.78 -6.71
C ARG A 25 21.51 8.87 -6.29
N GLU A 26 21.62 9.94 -7.05
CA GLU A 26 22.55 11.07 -6.83
C GLU A 26 21.90 12.23 -6.07
N THR A 27 20.64 12.07 -5.65
CA THR A 27 19.85 13.11 -4.98
C THR A 27 19.52 12.70 -3.55
N VAL A 28 19.21 13.73 -2.75
CA VAL A 28 18.79 13.56 -1.36
C VAL A 28 17.46 14.28 -1.19
N THR A 29 16.46 13.54 -0.74
CA THR A 29 15.14 14.11 -0.40
C THR A 29 14.97 14.13 1.10
N VAL A 30 14.47 15.24 1.63
CA VAL A 30 14.05 15.34 3.03
C VAL A 30 12.54 15.32 3.05
N LEU A 31 11.95 14.35 3.76
CA LEU A 31 10.51 14.26 3.89
C LEU A 31 9.96 15.46 4.66
N GLY A 32 9.00 16.18 4.06
CA GLY A 32 8.20 17.17 4.76
C GLY A 32 7.14 16.53 5.67
N PRO A 33 6.29 17.34 6.34
CA PRO A 33 5.10 16.83 7.01
C PRO A 33 4.21 16.08 6.03
N ALA A 34 3.72 14.91 6.42
CA ALA A 34 3.03 13.99 5.52
C ALA A 34 1.74 14.60 4.93
N GLU A 35 1.08 15.47 5.68
CA GLU A 35 -0.14 16.17 5.30
C GLU A 35 0.04 17.14 4.12
N THR A 36 1.29 17.47 3.74
CA THR A 36 1.54 18.37 2.61
C THR A 36 1.62 17.65 1.26
N TYR A 37 1.67 16.32 1.25
CA TYR A 37 1.77 15.51 0.02
C TYR A 37 0.89 14.25 0.02
N LEU A 38 0.28 13.88 1.16
CA LEU A 38 -0.74 12.85 1.25
C LEU A 38 -2.14 13.48 1.22
N MET A 39 -2.55 13.98 0.06
CA MET A 39 -3.79 14.73 -0.14
C MET A 39 -4.88 13.92 -0.88
N GLY A 40 -4.60 12.66 -1.20
CA GLY A 40 -5.51 11.76 -1.89
C GLY A 40 -6.86 11.63 -1.19
N ARG A 41 -7.93 11.50 -2.00
CA ARG A 41 -9.30 11.37 -1.50
C ARG A 41 -9.77 9.94 -1.58
N TRP A 42 -10.36 9.45 -0.50
CA TRP A 42 -10.85 8.06 -0.41
C TRP A 42 -11.82 7.65 -1.52
N VAL A 43 -12.69 8.57 -1.94
CA VAL A 43 -13.70 8.33 -2.98
C VAL A 43 -13.08 8.15 -4.38
N GLU A 44 -11.84 8.61 -4.56
CA GLU A 44 -11.06 8.55 -5.80
C GLU A 44 -10.06 7.36 -5.78
N ARG A 45 -10.02 6.56 -4.71
CA ARG A 45 -9.05 5.47 -4.56
C ARG A 45 -9.14 4.46 -5.70
N ASN A 46 -7.99 3.98 -6.16
CA ASN A 46 -7.95 2.81 -7.03
C ASN A 46 -8.51 1.58 -6.28
N TRP A 47 -9.41 0.83 -6.92
CA TRP A 47 -10.05 -0.33 -6.29
C TRP A 47 -9.05 -1.46 -5.95
N ARG A 48 -7.85 -1.45 -6.55
CA ARG A 48 -6.79 -2.44 -6.35
C ARG A 48 -5.96 -2.21 -5.08
N ASN A 49 -6.12 -1.06 -4.42
CA ASN A 49 -5.44 -0.80 -3.15
C ASN A 49 -5.78 -1.90 -2.13
N VAL A 50 -4.76 -2.53 -1.56
CA VAL A 50 -4.94 -3.50 -0.48
C VAL A 50 -5.36 -2.78 0.79
N PRO A 51 -6.35 -3.31 1.54
CA PRO A 51 -6.83 -2.64 2.75
C PRO A 51 -5.74 -2.29 3.76
N GLY A 52 -5.90 -1.11 4.36
CA GLY A 52 -4.93 -0.45 5.24
C GLY A 52 -4.97 1.07 5.09
N PRO A 53 -4.07 1.78 5.79
CA PRO A 53 -4.10 3.23 5.87
C PRO A 53 -3.70 3.90 4.56
N PHE A 54 -2.72 3.34 3.84
CA PHE A 54 -2.22 3.97 2.61
C PHE A 54 -2.97 3.51 1.38
N TYR A 55 -3.23 4.42 0.46
CA TYR A 55 -3.81 4.12 -0.84
C TYR A 55 -3.38 5.15 -1.89
N GLY A 56 -3.37 4.75 -3.16
CA GLY A 56 -3.34 5.68 -4.28
C GLY A 56 -4.76 6.06 -4.73
N ALA A 57 -5.02 7.35 -4.90
CA ALA A 57 -6.22 7.90 -5.53
C ALA A 57 -5.93 8.25 -7.00
N GLU A 58 -6.39 9.40 -7.51
CA GLU A 58 -6.06 9.89 -8.87
C GLU A 58 -4.60 10.37 -8.96
N THR A 59 -3.65 9.47 -8.66
CA THR A 59 -2.21 9.66 -8.82
C THR A 59 -1.84 9.87 -10.28
N ASP A 60 -0.70 10.54 -10.51
CA ASP A 60 -0.23 10.78 -11.86
C ASP A 60 0.43 9.54 -12.49
N THR A 61 0.91 9.70 -13.73
CA THR A 61 1.58 8.65 -14.50
C THR A 61 3.10 8.84 -14.52
N CYS A 62 3.71 9.52 -13.54
CA CYS A 62 5.18 9.71 -13.52
C CYS A 62 5.93 8.46 -13.06
N GLU A 63 5.21 7.49 -12.48
CA GLU A 63 5.65 6.12 -12.16
C GLU A 63 6.80 6.07 -11.15
N MET A 64 7.01 7.16 -10.42
CA MET A 64 8.06 7.22 -9.41
C MET A 64 7.79 6.23 -8.28
N GLY A 65 6.51 5.96 -7.95
CA GLY A 65 6.12 5.07 -6.88
C GLY A 65 6.63 3.63 -7.05
N PRO A 66 6.31 2.92 -8.15
CA PRO A 66 6.83 1.58 -8.40
C PRO A 66 8.36 1.51 -8.48
N VAL A 67 9.04 2.61 -8.86
CA VAL A 67 10.50 2.67 -8.92
C VAL A 67 11.13 2.74 -7.52
N VAL A 68 10.59 3.56 -6.63
CA VAL A 68 11.17 3.80 -5.29
C VAL A 68 10.60 2.88 -4.21
N ALA A 69 9.39 2.36 -4.42
CA ALA A 69 8.68 1.45 -3.53
C ALA A 69 8.13 0.20 -4.26
N PRO A 70 8.95 -0.55 -5.03
CA PRO A 70 8.50 -1.66 -5.90
C PRO A 70 7.80 -2.81 -5.17
N ARG A 71 7.97 -2.91 -3.84
CA ARG A 71 7.34 -3.93 -2.99
C ARG A 71 6.00 -3.50 -2.41
N HIS A 72 5.58 -2.26 -2.66
CA HIS A 72 4.39 -1.65 -2.07
C HIS A 72 3.48 -1.00 -3.11
N VAL A 73 4.06 -0.44 -4.18
CA VAL A 73 3.35 0.34 -5.19
C VAL A 73 3.45 -0.31 -6.56
N MET A 74 2.33 -0.35 -7.27
CA MET A 74 2.23 -0.69 -8.69
C MET A 74 1.39 0.37 -9.41
N CYS A 75 1.56 0.46 -10.72
CA CYS A 75 0.64 1.21 -11.59
C CYS A 75 -0.35 0.26 -12.25
N ASP A 76 -1.55 0.74 -12.52
CA ASP A 76 -2.39 0.09 -13.51
C ASP A 76 -2.07 0.55 -14.94
N GLU A 77 -2.79 0.00 -15.91
CA GLU A 77 -2.66 0.27 -17.33
C GLU A 77 -2.84 1.74 -17.72
N THR A 78 -3.44 2.57 -16.86
CA THR A 78 -3.55 4.02 -17.08
C THR A 78 -2.38 4.81 -16.49
N GLY A 79 -1.48 4.14 -15.77
CA GLY A 79 -0.40 4.76 -15.00
C GLY A 79 -0.79 5.12 -13.57
N GLN A 80 -2.07 5.01 -13.19
CA GLN A 80 -2.53 5.28 -11.83
C GLN A 80 -1.87 4.33 -10.83
N GLU A 81 -1.11 4.89 -9.90
CA GLU A 81 -0.43 4.18 -8.82
C GLU A 81 -1.42 3.71 -7.74
N PHE A 82 -1.18 2.51 -7.20
CA PHE A 82 -1.93 1.94 -6.08
C PHE A 82 -1.01 1.17 -5.13
N VAL A 83 -1.39 1.12 -3.85
CA VAL A 83 -0.66 0.42 -2.79
C VAL A 83 -1.15 -1.02 -2.72
N PHE A 84 -0.37 -1.95 -3.28
CA PHE A 84 -0.70 -3.38 -3.30
C PHE A 84 -0.19 -4.13 -2.07
N ARG A 85 0.66 -3.50 -1.25
CA ARG A 85 1.12 -4.07 0.03
C ARG A 85 1.39 -2.96 1.04
N GLN A 86 0.65 -2.98 2.15
CA GLN A 86 0.84 -2.02 3.24
C GLN A 86 2.23 -2.20 3.90
N PRO A 87 2.91 -1.10 4.26
CA PRO A 87 4.20 -1.15 4.93
C PRO A 87 4.05 -1.69 6.36
N ARG A 88 5.01 -2.51 6.81
CA ARG A 88 4.96 -3.18 8.13
C ARG A 88 6.09 -2.77 9.07
N GLN A 89 6.93 -1.83 8.65
CA GLN A 89 8.05 -1.31 9.43
C GLN A 89 8.42 0.11 8.97
N PRO A 90 9.15 0.89 9.79
CA PRO A 90 9.45 2.30 9.48
C PRO A 90 10.17 2.51 8.14
N ALA A 91 11.11 1.62 7.78
CA ALA A 91 11.83 1.73 6.51
C ALA A 91 10.91 1.56 5.29
N GLU A 92 9.86 0.75 5.40
CA GLU A 92 8.85 0.56 4.35
C GLU A 92 7.90 1.75 4.28
N VAL A 93 7.49 2.30 5.43
CA VAL A 93 6.72 3.55 5.48
C VAL A 93 7.47 4.66 4.77
N ASN A 94 8.76 4.83 5.06
CA ASN A 94 9.58 5.83 4.38
C ASN A 94 9.63 5.64 2.86
N ARG A 95 9.58 4.41 2.34
CA ARG A 95 9.51 4.17 0.89
C ARG A 95 8.17 4.60 0.29
N VAL A 96 7.06 4.29 0.96
CA VAL A 96 5.72 4.71 0.52
C VAL A 96 5.57 6.24 0.61
N LEU A 97 6.08 6.87 1.67
CA LEU A 97 6.11 8.32 1.80
C LEU A 97 7.00 8.97 0.73
N PHE A 98 8.10 8.33 0.38
CA PHE A 98 8.97 8.80 -0.69
C PHE A 98 8.31 8.69 -2.06
N ALA A 99 7.53 7.63 -2.32
CA ALA A 99 6.67 7.57 -3.50
C ALA A 99 5.69 8.75 -3.51
N ALA A 100 4.93 8.92 -2.43
CA ALA A 100 3.93 9.98 -2.32
C ALA A 100 4.49 11.40 -2.43
N CYS A 101 5.65 11.70 -1.85
CA CYS A 101 6.24 13.04 -1.95
C CYS A 101 6.81 13.36 -3.33
N ASN A 102 6.98 12.34 -4.19
CA ASN A 102 7.37 12.49 -5.59
C ASN A 102 6.18 12.38 -6.55
N ASP A 103 4.95 12.17 -6.05
CA ASP A 103 3.73 12.29 -6.84
C ASP A 103 3.40 13.78 -7.01
N PRO A 104 3.54 14.35 -8.22
CA PRO A 104 3.22 15.75 -8.51
C PRO A 104 1.76 16.13 -8.22
N CYS A 105 0.85 15.16 -8.24
CA CYS A 105 -0.56 15.36 -7.92
C CYS A 105 -0.83 15.29 -6.40
N GLY A 106 0.05 14.67 -5.62
CA GLY A 106 -0.13 14.48 -4.17
C GLY A 106 -1.32 13.60 -3.80
N GLN A 107 -1.71 12.68 -4.69
CA GLN A 107 -2.97 11.93 -4.62
C GLN A 107 -2.82 10.56 -3.94
N TYR A 108 -1.75 10.36 -3.18
CA TYR A 108 -1.70 9.33 -2.16
C TYR A 108 -2.49 9.76 -0.92
N GLY A 109 -3.17 8.82 -0.27
CA GLY A 109 -3.84 9.03 1.01
C GLY A 109 -3.23 8.17 2.12
N MET A 110 -3.51 8.54 3.38
CA MET A 110 -3.12 7.79 4.59
C MET A 110 -4.27 7.58 5.59
N ASP A 111 -5.46 8.08 5.27
CA ASP A 111 -6.65 8.02 6.12
C ASP A 111 -7.50 6.76 5.87
N GLY A 112 -6.98 5.74 5.17
CA GLY A 112 -7.73 4.54 4.81
C GLY A 112 -8.32 3.80 6.02
N ASP A 113 -7.66 3.87 7.17
CA ASP A 113 -8.12 3.31 8.43
C ASP A 113 -9.41 3.97 8.97
N GLN A 114 -9.76 5.17 8.50
CA GLN A 114 -11.02 5.84 8.85
C GLN A 114 -12.20 5.36 7.99
N TRP A 115 -11.92 4.67 6.88
CA TRP A 115 -12.90 4.32 5.87
C TRP A 115 -13.09 2.82 5.69
N TRP A 116 -12.03 2.03 5.86
CA TRP A 116 -12.15 0.59 5.89
C TRP A 116 -12.99 0.17 7.09
N THR A 117 -14.02 -0.61 6.80
CA THR A 117 -14.77 -1.38 7.80
C THR A 117 -14.42 -2.85 7.65
N THR A 118 -14.59 -3.62 8.71
CA THR A 118 -14.39 -5.08 8.67
C THR A 118 -15.18 -5.73 7.52
N GLN A 119 -16.44 -5.32 7.31
CA GLN A 119 -17.26 -5.78 6.20
C GLN A 119 -16.64 -5.46 4.83
N SER A 120 -16.16 -4.23 4.62
CA SER A 120 -15.55 -3.84 3.34
C SER A 120 -14.20 -4.54 3.08
N VAL A 121 -13.42 -4.85 4.12
CA VAL A 121 -12.19 -5.63 4.01
C VAL A 121 -12.50 -7.07 3.57
N ARG A 122 -13.53 -7.69 4.16
CA ARG A 122 -14.00 -9.03 3.75
C ARG A 122 -14.50 -9.03 2.31
N ALA A 123 -15.29 -8.02 1.93
CA ALA A 123 -15.77 -7.88 0.56
C ALA A 123 -14.59 -7.78 -0.43
N TRP A 124 -13.60 -6.94 -0.12
CA TRP A 124 -12.38 -6.83 -0.92
C TRP A 124 -11.63 -8.16 -1.00
N TRP A 125 -11.50 -8.90 0.12
CA TRP A 125 -10.85 -10.21 0.16
C TRP A 125 -11.55 -11.26 -0.72
N HIS A 126 -12.87 -11.27 -0.74
CA HIS A 126 -13.66 -12.14 -1.62
C HIS A 126 -13.48 -11.76 -3.10
N GLU A 127 -13.30 -10.48 -3.41
CA GLU A 127 -13.03 -9.99 -4.77
C GLU A 127 -11.57 -10.10 -5.19
N ARG A 128 -10.63 -10.52 -4.34
CA ARG A 128 -9.19 -10.57 -4.69
C ARG A 128 -8.87 -11.42 -5.91
N ALA A 129 -9.73 -12.38 -6.27
CA ALA A 129 -9.59 -13.15 -7.50
C ALA A 129 -9.63 -12.23 -8.74
N ARG A 130 -10.45 -11.18 -8.73
CA ARG A 130 -10.47 -10.15 -9.77
C ARG A 130 -9.14 -9.40 -9.87
N LEU A 131 -8.48 -9.14 -8.74
CA LEU A 131 -7.14 -8.52 -8.73
C LEU A 131 -6.08 -9.47 -9.31
N ARG A 132 -6.19 -10.78 -9.03
CA ARG A 132 -5.34 -11.80 -9.66
C ARG A 132 -5.56 -11.85 -11.17
N GLU A 133 -6.80 -11.95 -11.63
CA GLU A 133 -7.13 -11.98 -13.06
C GLU A 133 -6.61 -10.74 -13.78
N TRP A 134 -6.75 -9.57 -13.15
CA TRP A 134 -6.15 -8.33 -13.64
C TRP A 134 -4.63 -8.45 -13.75
N ALA A 135 -3.94 -8.90 -12.70
CA ALA A 135 -2.48 -9.01 -12.67
C ALA A 135 -1.96 -10.00 -13.73
N GLU A 136 -2.64 -11.12 -13.92
CA GLU A 136 -2.32 -12.13 -14.94
C GLU A 136 -2.54 -11.56 -16.36
N HIS A 137 -3.62 -10.82 -16.58
CA HIS A 137 -3.84 -10.13 -17.85
C HIS A 137 -2.74 -9.11 -18.12
N PHE A 138 -2.44 -8.26 -17.14
CA PHE A 138 -1.40 -7.25 -17.19
C PHE A 138 -0.02 -7.85 -17.52
N ALA A 139 0.29 -9.04 -16.99
CA ALA A 139 1.52 -9.78 -17.26
C ALA A 139 1.71 -10.18 -18.73
N THR A 140 0.61 -10.42 -19.45
CA THR A 140 0.61 -10.99 -20.80
C THR A 140 0.41 -9.97 -21.91
N ALA A 141 0.15 -8.72 -21.54
CA ALA A 141 -0.15 -7.68 -22.51
C ALA A 141 1.07 -7.33 -23.38
N PRO A 142 0.87 -6.91 -24.64
CA PRO A 142 1.95 -6.74 -25.61
C PRO A 142 3.02 -5.75 -25.14
N SER A 143 4.29 -6.08 -25.37
CA SER A 143 5.42 -5.20 -25.05
C SER A 143 5.22 -3.80 -25.65
N GLY A 144 5.30 -2.76 -24.81
CA GLY A 144 5.01 -1.37 -25.18
C GLY A 144 3.58 -0.90 -24.91
N SER A 145 2.67 -1.80 -24.52
CA SER A 145 1.31 -1.42 -24.04
C SER A 145 1.31 -1.00 -22.57
N HIS A 146 2.28 -1.50 -21.80
CA HIS A 146 2.52 -1.13 -20.41
C HIS A 146 4.02 -0.99 -20.18
N HIS A 147 4.43 0.08 -19.51
CA HIS A 147 5.85 0.34 -19.22
C HIS A 147 6.32 -0.28 -17.88
N PHE A 148 5.47 -0.99 -17.12
CA PHE A 148 5.66 -1.18 -15.66
C PHE A 148 5.58 -2.65 -15.17
N PRO A 149 6.60 -3.50 -15.37
CA PRO A 149 6.60 -4.86 -14.80
C PRO A 149 6.91 -4.90 -13.30
N TYR A 150 7.14 -3.74 -12.64
CA TYR A 150 7.52 -3.68 -11.23
C TYR A 150 6.44 -4.26 -10.32
N GLY A 151 6.86 -4.97 -9.28
CA GLY A 151 5.96 -5.43 -8.23
C GLY A 151 5.00 -6.55 -8.61
N LEU A 152 4.84 -6.91 -9.90
CA LEU A 152 3.85 -7.90 -10.33
C LEU A 152 4.07 -9.29 -9.72
N ALA A 153 5.30 -9.80 -9.75
CA ALA A 153 5.64 -11.07 -9.12
C ALA A 153 5.43 -11.02 -7.60
N ASP A 154 5.77 -9.89 -6.98
CA ASP A 154 5.58 -9.67 -5.54
C ASP A 154 4.09 -9.59 -5.17
N LEU A 155 3.26 -8.96 -6.00
CA LEU A 155 1.81 -8.92 -5.86
C LEU A 155 1.22 -10.32 -5.91
N LEU A 156 1.51 -11.10 -6.96
CA LEU A 156 1.00 -12.46 -7.10
C LEU A 156 1.44 -13.34 -5.93
N SER A 157 2.71 -13.26 -5.53
CA SER A 157 3.22 -13.97 -4.34
C SER A 157 2.53 -13.52 -3.06
N TYR A 158 2.19 -12.24 -2.94
CA TYR A 158 1.52 -11.69 -1.77
C TYR A 158 0.06 -12.17 -1.68
N LEU A 159 -0.66 -12.19 -2.81
CA LEU A 159 -2.02 -12.70 -2.92
C LEU A 159 -2.14 -14.17 -2.47
N ASP A 160 -1.12 -14.99 -2.77
CA ASP A 160 -1.06 -16.42 -2.43
C ASP A 160 -0.45 -16.72 -1.05
N GLY A 161 0.23 -15.73 -0.45
CA GLY A 161 0.96 -15.91 0.80
C GLY A 161 0.41 -15.04 1.93
N ASP A 162 1.23 -14.09 2.37
CA ASP A 162 1.05 -13.36 3.62
C ASP A 162 -0.20 -12.45 3.68
N LEU A 163 -0.91 -12.23 2.57
CA LEU A 163 -2.05 -11.33 2.54
C LEU A 163 -3.15 -11.77 3.50
N GLN A 164 -3.44 -13.07 3.58
CA GLN A 164 -4.50 -13.56 4.46
C GLN A 164 -4.18 -13.24 5.93
N ALA A 165 -2.99 -13.59 6.40
CA ALA A 165 -2.56 -13.32 7.77
C ALA A 165 -2.57 -11.81 8.08
N HIS A 166 -2.13 -11.00 7.11
CA HIS A 166 -2.13 -9.55 7.23
C HIS A 166 -3.52 -8.96 7.40
N LEU A 167 -4.47 -9.32 6.53
CA LEU A 167 -5.81 -8.79 6.59
C LEU A 167 -6.56 -9.25 7.84
N ARG A 168 -6.30 -10.48 8.34
CA ARG A 168 -6.84 -10.92 9.63
C ARG A 168 -6.32 -10.08 10.80
N GLY A 169 -5.03 -9.77 10.79
CA GLY A 169 -4.43 -8.83 11.75
C GLY A 169 -5.03 -7.43 11.64
N TYR A 170 -5.33 -6.97 10.42
CA TYR A 170 -5.94 -5.67 10.18
C TYR A 170 -7.41 -5.63 10.62
N LEU A 171 -8.18 -6.69 10.37
CA LEU A 171 -9.55 -6.84 10.90
C LEU A 171 -9.57 -6.73 12.42
N PHE A 172 -8.66 -7.42 13.11
CA PHE A 172 -8.51 -7.30 14.56
C PHE A 172 -8.24 -5.85 14.98
N TRP A 173 -7.32 -5.17 14.29
CA TRP A 173 -7.02 -3.77 14.58
C TRP A 173 -8.22 -2.84 14.37
N LEU A 174 -9.03 -3.06 13.33
CA LEU A 174 -10.25 -2.30 13.08
C LEU A 174 -11.32 -2.52 14.17
N GLU A 175 -11.38 -3.71 14.76
CA GLU A 175 -12.33 -4.05 15.83
C GLU A 175 -11.89 -3.54 17.20
N GLU A 176 -10.61 -3.73 17.54
CA GLU A 176 -10.07 -3.50 18.88
C GLU A 176 -9.33 -2.17 19.02
N GLY A 177 -9.00 -1.51 17.91
CA GLY A 177 -8.20 -0.27 17.89
C GLY A 177 -6.73 -0.46 18.29
N CYS A 178 -6.24 -1.69 18.39
CA CYS A 178 -4.85 -1.98 18.72
C CYS A 178 -4.29 -3.23 17.99
N PRO A 179 -2.97 -3.30 17.76
CA PRO A 179 -2.30 -4.47 17.19
C PRO A 179 -2.53 -5.75 17.99
N PRO A 180 -2.72 -6.92 17.35
CA PRO A 180 -2.76 -8.19 18.07
C PRO A 180 -1.37 -8.54 18.62
N THR A 181 -1.33 -9.13 19.82
CA THR A 181 -0.08 -9.50 20.52
C THR A 181 0.43 -10.90 20.18
N GLY A 182 -0.42 -11.71 19.53
CA GLY A 182 -0.11 -13.05 19.02
C GLY A 182 -0.72 -14.19 19.82
N SER A 183 -1.50 -13.88 20.87
CA SER A 183 -2.23 -14.87 21.68
C SER A 183 -3.74 -14.91 21.35
N GLU A 184 -4.20 -13.89 20.65
CA GLU A 184 -5.59 -13.66 20.29
C GLU A 184 -6.02 -14.53 19.10
N THR A 185 -7.30 -14.88 19.07
CA THR A 185 -7.90 -15.47 17.87
C THR A 185 -8.24 -14.35 16.90
N LEU A 186 -7.56 -14.32 15.76
CA LEU A 186 -7.81 -13.30 14.75
C LEU A 186 -9.15 -13.54 14.04
N PRO A 187 -9.92 -12.49 13.70
CA PRO A 187 -11.14 -12.62 12.91
C PRO A 187 -10.87 -13.38 11.60
N ASP A 188 -11.84 -14.17 11.15
CA ASP A 188 -11.77 -14.80 9.83
C ASP A 188 -11.90 -13.74 8.72
N LEU A 189 -11.71 -14.10 7.45
CA LEU A 189 -11.93 -13.22 6.29
C LEU A 189 -13.18 -13.64 5.52
#